data_AF-A0A2N2UZG7-F1
#
_entry.id   AF-A0A2N2UZG7-F1
#
_cell.length_a   1.000
_cell.length_b   1.000
_cell.length_c   1.000
_cell.angle_alpha   90.00
_cell.angle_beta   90.00
_cell.angle_gamma   90.00
#
_symmetry.space_group_name_H-M   'P 1'
#
loop_
_entity.id
_entity.type
_entity.pdbx_description
1 polymer ?
#
loop_
_entity_poly.entity_id
_entity_poly.type
_entity_poly.pdbx_seq_one_letter_code
_entity_poly.pdbx_strand_id
1 'polypeptide(L)' 'MTFANTSARNKPLPGERCGARNRKDGKPCQAVALWSGRCRWHGGESTGAKTPEGKARALANLKQNR' A
#
# COMPACT_ATOMS: atom_id res chain seq x y z
N MET A 1 26.46 -21.26 -11.27
CA MET A 1 25.92 -20.50 -10.14
C MET A 1 24.50 -20.10 -10.50
N THR A 2 23.50 -20.74 -9.92
CA THR A 2 22.08 -20.56 -10.28
C THR A 2 21.59 -19.17 -9.87
N PHE A 3 21.14 -18.38 -10.83
CA PHE A 3 20.46 -17.10 -10.61
C PHE A 3 19.21 -17.34 -9.75
N ALA A 4 19.18 -16.76 -8.54
CA ALA A 4 17.96 -16.73 -7.75
C ALA A 4 16.97 -15.78 -8.45
N ASN A 5 15.94 -16.35 -9.06
CA ASN A 5 14.81 -15.64 -9.62
C ASN A 5 14.07 -14.90 -8.49
N THR A 6 14.41 -13.62 -8.27
CA THR A 6 13.87 -12.74 -7.22
C THR A 6 12.49 -12.16 -7.56
N SER A 7 11.73 -12.81 -8.45
CA SER A 7 10.45 -12.30 -8.94
C SER A 7 9.27 -12.82 -8.09
N ALA A 8 9.11 -12.28 -6.87
CA ALA A 8 7.98 -12.65 -6.01
C ALA A 8 7.50 -11.59 -4.99
N ARG A 9 7.81 -10.30 -5.18
CA ARG A 9 7.31 -9.26 -4.26
C ARG A 9 6.38 -8.28 -4.97
N ASN A 10 5.09 -8.36 -4.64
CA ASN A 10 4.03 -7.49 -5.18
C ASN A 10 3.94 -6.12 -4.46
N LYS A 11 4.91 -5.78 -3.61
CA LYS A 11 4.87 -4.60 -2.74
C LYS A 11 6.27 -3.99 -2.55
N PRO A 12 6.42 -2.66 -2.65
CA PRO A 12 7.70 -2.00 -2.42
C PRO A 12 8.25 -2.26 -1.02
N LEU A 13 9.57 -2.40 -0.91
CA LEU A 13 10.25 -2.43 0.38
C LEU A 13 10.40 -1.03 0.99
N PRO A 14 10.60 -0.91 2.31
CA PRO A 14 11.05 0.35 2.90
C PRO A 14 12.33 0.86 2.20
N GLY A 15 12.35 2.14 1.84
CA GLY A 15 13.43 2.75 1.06
C GLY A 15 13.20 2.78 -0.46
N GLU A 16 12.32 1.93 -0.99
CA GLU A 16 11.91 1.97 -2.41
C GLU A 16 10.84 3.05 -2.67
N ARG A 17 10.43 3.22 -3.93
CA ARG A 17 9.35 4.15 -4.30
C ARG A 17 7.98 3.56 -3.95
N CYS A 18 7.12 4.38 -3.36
CA CYS A 18 5.77 3.99 -2.93
C CYS A 18 4.89 3.44 -4.06
N GLY A 19 4.98 4.00 -5.27
CA GLY A 19 4.28 3.51 -6.46
C GLY A 19 2.75 3.61 -6.41
N ALA A 20 2.14 4.14 -5.35
CA ALA A 20 0.70 4.35 -5.29
C ALA A 20 0.26 5.42 -6.30
N ARG A 21 -0.97 5.30 -6.84
CA ARG A 21 -1.51 6.27 -7.78
C ARG A 21 -1.79 7.60 -7.08
N ASN A 22 -1.16 8.67 -7.52
CA ASN A 22 -1.42 10.02 -7.03
C ASN A 22 -2.84 10.46 -7.44
N ARG A 23 -3.52 11.19 -6.54
CA ARG A 23 -4.86 11.75 -6.82
C ARG A 23 -4.84 12.87 -7.87
N LYS A 24 -3.79 13.70 -7.90
CA LYS A 24 -3.71 14.90 -8.74
C LYS A 24 -3.61 14.58 -10.24
N ASP A 25 -2.70 13.67 -10.60
CA ASP A 25 -2.31 13.42 -11.98
C ASP A 25 -2.35 11.92 -12.36
N GLY A 26 -2.69 11.04 -11.42
CA GLY A 26 -2.71 9.60 -11.65
C GLY A 26 -1.32 8.97 -11.80
N LYS A 27 -0.23 9.73 -11.67
CA LYS A 27 1.12 9.20 -11.82
C LYS A 27 1.53 8.38 -10.57
N PRO A 28 2.50 7.46 -10.70
CA PRO A 28 3.00 6.70 -9.56
C PRO A 28 3.68 7.63 -8.54
N CYS A 29 3.42 7.41 -7.26
CA CYS A 29 4.01 8.14 -6.16
C CYS A 29 5.52 7.89 -6.09
N GLN A 30 6.30 8.97 -6.08
CA GLN A 30 7.77 8.93 -6.04
C GLN A 30 8.33 9.01 -4.61
N ALA A 31 7.48 9.21 -3.59
CA ALA A 31 7.91 9.25 -2.20
C ALA A 31 8.41 7.88 -1.72
N VAL A 32 9.27 7.90 -0.70
CA VAL A 32 9.84 6.69 -0.09
C VAL A 32 8.75 5.88 0.61
N ALA A 33 8.73 4.58 0.34
CA ALA A 33 7.88 3.62 1.02
C ALA A 33 8.37 3.37 2.45
N LEU A 34 7.43 3.17 3.37
CA LEU A 34 7.70 2.70 4.72
C LEU A 34 7.67 1.16 4.75
N TRP A 35 7.82 0.55 5.94
CA TRP A 35 7.75 -0.90 6.12
C TRP A 35 6.45 -1.52 5.58
N SER A 36 5.37 -0.74 5.60
CA SER A 36 4.07 -1.07 5.04
C SER A 36 4.01 -0.88 3.51
N GLY A 37 5.13 -0.69 2.83
CA GLY A 37 5.26 -0.60 1.36
C GLY A 37 4.56 0.58 0.69
N ARG A 38 4.05 1.53 1.48
CA ARG A 38 3.47 2.80 1.04
C ARG A 38 4.12 3.95 1.79
N CYS A 39 4.10 5.15 1.22
CA CYS A 39 4.59 6.36 1.90
C CYS A 39 3.55 6.88 2.90
N ARG A 40 3.96 7.80 3.79
CA ARG A 40 3.08 8.42 4.79
C ARG A 40 1.77 8.99 4.21
N TRP A 41 1.83 9.56 3.00
CA TRP A 41 0.68 10.18 2.34
C TRP A 41 -0.29 9.18 1.70
N HIS A 42 0.17 7.96 1.45
CA HIS A 42 -0.63 6.88 0.86
C HIS A 42 -0.89 5.75 1.86
N GLY A 43 -1.06 6.10 3.14
CA GLY A 43 -1.43 5.17 4.20
C GLY A 43 -0.28 4.36 4.77
N GLY A 44 0.98 4.74 4.48
CA GLY A 44 2.16 4.03 4.96
C GLY A 44 2.29 3.99 6.48
N GLU A 45 1.75 5.00 7.18
CA GLU A 45 1.72 5.07 8.65
C GLU A 45 0.45 4.43 9.24
N SER A 46 -0.53 4.06 8.40
CA SER A 46 -1.78 3.48 8.88
C SER A 46 -1.56 2.06 9.37
N THR A 47 -2.11 1.77 10.55
CA THR A 47 -2.10 0.40 11.12
C THR A 47 -3.36 -0.40 10.78
N GLY A 48 -4.32 0.22 10.07
CA GLY A 48 -5.63 -0.36 9.78
C GLY A 48 -6.52 -0.51 11.02
N ALA A 49 -7.75 -0.99 10.80
CA ALA A 49 -8.67 -1.27 11.90
C ALA A 49 -8.26 -2.56 12.64
N LYS A 50 -8.04 -2.46 13.95
CA LYS A 50 -7.58 -3.58 14.79
C LYS A 50 -8.73 -4.36 15.45
N THR A 51 -9.84 -3.70 15.76
CA THR A 51 -10.99 -4.34 16.41
C THR A 51 -12.01 -4.89 15.40
N PRO A 52 -12.85 -5.87 15.78
CA PRO A 52 -13.93 -6.38 14.94
C PRO A 52 -14.88 -5.28 14.45
N GLU A 53 -15.27 -4.37 15.34
CA GLU A 53 -16.21 -3.27 15.03
C GLU A 53 -15.58 -2.28 14.04
N GLY A 54 -14.29 -1.99 14.21
CA GLY A 54 -13.55 -1.15 13.27
C GLY A 54 -13.45 -1.78 11.88
N LYS A 55 -13.23 -3.09 11.80
CA LYS A 55 -13.23 -3.83 10.53
C LYS A 55 -14.60 -3.84 9.87
N ALA A 56 -15.67 -4.07 10.64
CA ALA A 56 -17.04 -4.03 10.15
C ALA A 56 -17.40 -2.65 9.56
N ARG A 57 -17.00 -1.56 10.25
CA ARG A 57 -17.21 -0.19 9.75
C ARG A 57 -16.43 0.09 8.46
N ALA A 58 -15.18 -0.39 8.37
CA ALA A 58 -14.39 -0.25 7.15
C ALA A 58 -15.01 -1.02 5.98
N LEU A 59 -15.50 -2.24 6.23
CA LEU A 59 -16.20 -3.07 5.23
C LEU A 59 -17.48 -2.40 4.73
N ALA A 60 -18.27 -1.81 5.63
CA ALA A 60 -19.51 -1.09 5.27
C ALA A 60 -19.27 0.10 4.32
N ASN A 61 -18.06 0.69 4.32
CA ASN A 61 -17.71 1.81 3.44
C ASN A 61 -17.21 1.36 2.05
N LEU A 62 -16.98 0.06 1.82
CA LEU A 62 -16.51 -0.44 0.53
C LEU A 62 -17.63 -0.40 -0.50
N LYS A 63 -17.36 0.23 -1.66
CA LYS A 63 -18.22 0.13 -2.84
C LYS A 63 -18.10 -1.29 -3.41
N GLN A 64 -19.14 -2.10 -3.23
CA GLN A 64 -19.11 -3.53 -3.57
C GLN A 64 -19.10 -3.78 -5.09
N ASN A 65 -19.79 -2.96 -5.88
CA ASN A 65 -19.97 -3.15 -7.31
C ASN A 65 -19.70 -1.85 -8.06
N ARG A 66 -18.46 -1.64 -8.51
CA ARG A 66 -18.07 -0.49 -9.34
C ARG A 66 -17.74 -0.94 -10.75
#